data_AF-A0A0Q6E453-F1
#
_entry.id   AF-A0A0Q6E453-F1
#
_cell.length_a   1.000
_cell.length_b   1.000
_cell.length_c   1.000
_cell.angle_alpha   90.00
_cell.angle_beta   90.00
_cell.angle_gamma   90.00
#
_symmetry.space_group_name_H-M   'P 1'
#
loop_
_entity.id
_entity.type
_entity.pdbx_description
1 polymer ?
#
loop_
_entity_poly.entity_id
_entity_poly.type
_entity_poly.pdbx_seq_one_letter_code
_entity_poly.pdbx_strand_id
1 'polypeptide(L)'
;MAIFDYKGHNAGAEVAEAFNLARYSQLRAFGALGDAGGVLTGTSDKLAPPAGWRDLTASELGIDPHKVDGLGFFDGSTSLSAQTKIMGFFGADGSIERIGIAFAGTSDIGDLPDYLSLAKGGYIDQFRYALDATAEFAKAHGLSGDDVVVTGYSLGGGAANILAERSGEISGGFYDDANYFAFSSPNIYDNGEKILNFGGENDLVYRSLGTSTDSILEGVTEALVHKDRPFDSSIDNTVLFNDLYASPLSPFGPDTVFNLVGGWNAHITNMFADAPLTIANSTFSSIMEKDSAIVVSQLSDLLRPVVWVEDVARSTSSHFGEPAFILGSDKADLLRDGQSNDFLDGFGGDDRFSLSTGNDVVAGGAGSDTVELSGKASDYEAIHLTDGTLVLRDLTGQYGLKELSGVETVTFGHAPDLLGTSTYQVRESKLDSLWFLTGDKGYASHREGGVGDDALTGTGGVDRLFGMGGNDVLHGGAGNDLLHGGAGNDKLFGDAGNDELFGGIGNDLLVGGAGNDRLSGGVGNDIFDFSKGAGGRDVITDFNAGVEGHDTLVLSASLFKTADAAISQFHQVGSDAVLSWNGGSVVLANYDLSHLQASDILLA
;
A
#
# COMPACT_ATOMS: atom_id res chain seq x y z
N MET A 1 -2.94 9.95 4.89
CA MET A 1 -2.40 10.70 3.71
C MET A 1 -2.10 9.68 2.63
N ALA A 2 -2.48 9.93 1.38
CA ALA A 2 -2.20 9.02 0.28
C ALA A 2 -0.72 8.59 0.25
N ILE A 3 -0.44 7.34 -0.13
CA ILE A 3 0.86 6.69 -0.01
C ILE A 3 2.02 7.49 -0.63
N PHE A 4 1.75 8.14 -1.76
CA PHE A 4 2.71 8.99 -2.47
C PHE A 4 2.44 10.48 -2.31
N ASP A 5 1.75 10.90 -1.25
CA ASP A 5 1.63 12.33 -0.93
C ASP A 5 3.01 12.92 -0.59
N TYR A 6 3.41 13.93 -1.34
CA TYR A 6 4.68 14.62 -1.20
C TYR A 6 4.47 16.11 -1.52
N LYS A 7 4.93 16.99 -0.62
CA LYS A 7 4.73 18.45 -0.72
C LYS A 7 3.26 18.88 -0.91
N GLY A 8 2.29 18.08 -0.46
CA GLY A 8 0.86 18.39 -0.45
C GLY A 8 0.12 18.06 -1.74
N HIS A 9 0.68 17.18 -2.58
CA HIS A 9 0.01 16.61 -3.74
C HIS A 9 0.37 15.12 -3.92
N ASN A 10 -0.48 14.38 -4.62
CA ASN A 10 -0.19 13.00 -5.01
C ASN A 10 0.96 12.98 -6.03
N ALA A 11 2.13 12.51 -5.59
CA ALA A 11 3.35 12.44 -6.37
C ALA A 11 3.62 11.06 -6.98
N GLY A 12 2.63 10.17 -7.10
CA GLY A 12 2.83 8.80 -7.63
C GLY A 12 3.52 8.76 -9.00
N ALA A 13 3.18 9.69 -9.90
CA ALA A 13 3.84 9.82 -11.20
C ALA A 13 5.31 10.29 -11.08
N GLU A 14 5.59 11.20 -10.14
CA GLU A 14 6.95 11.70 -9.87
C GLU A 14 7.81 10.62 -9.23
N VAL A 15 7.24 9.83 -8.30
CA VAL A 15 7.90 8.67 -7.69
C VAL A 15 8.25 7.64 -8.78
N ALA A 16 7.33 7.31 -9.69
CA ALA A 16 7.60 6.39 -10.78
C ALA A 16 8.66 6.92 -11.77
N GLU A 17 8.65 8.22 -12.08
CA GLU A 17 9.68 8.87 -12.90
C GLU A 17 11.06 8.82 -12.21
N ALA A 18 11.13 9.24 -10.94
CA ALA A 18 12.35 9.23 -10.16
C ALA A 18 12.90 7.81 -10.00
N PHE A 19 12.05 6.80 -9.83
CA PHE A 19 12.46 5.41 -9.76
C PHE A 19 13.12 4.93 -11.05
N ASN A 20 12.58 5.32 -12.22
CA ASN A 20 13.18 5.01 -13.51
C ASN A 20 14.53 5.73 -13.72
N LEU A 21 14.66 6.97 -13.25
CA LEU A 21 15.94 7.69 -13.25
C LEU A 21 16.97 6.99 -12.33
N ALA A 22 16.56 6.59 -11.13
CA ALA A 22 17.38 5.86 -10.18
C ALA A 22 17.86 4.51 -10.77
N ARG A 23 16.95 3.75 -11.40
CA ARG A 23 17.25 2.49 -12.10
C ARG A 23 18.26 2.68 -13.23
N TYR A 24 18.07 3.72 -14.06
CA TYR A 24 18.99 4.03 -15.15
C TYR A 24 20.41 4.33 -14.63
N SER A 25 20.54 4.94 -13.45
CA SER A 25 21.84 5.17 -12.82
C SER A 25 22.53 3.90 -12.27
N GLN A 26 21.88 2.72 -12.27
CA GLN A 26 22.48 1.46 -11.82
C GLN A 26 23.21 0.67 -12.93
N LEU A 27 23.33 1.23 -14.15
CA LEU A 27 23.95 0.60 -15.34
C LEU A 27 25.25 -0.20 -15.07
N ARG A 28 26.13 0.32 -14.21
CA ARG A 28 27.39 -0.35 -13.82
C ARG A 28 27.22 -1.45 -12.78
N ALA A 29 26.33 -1.28 -11.81
CA ALA A 29 26.04 -2.31 -10.81
C ALA A 29 25.54 -3.61 -11.46
N PHE A 30 24.79 -3.51 -12.57
CA PHE A 30 24.35 -4.67 -13.35
C PHE A 30 25.49 -5.46 -13.99
N GLY A 31 26.61 -4.82 -14.35
CA GLY A 31 27.77 -5.51 -14.92
C GLY A 31 28.47 -6.40 -13.90
N ALA A 32 28.53 -5.97 -12.63
CA ALA A 32 29.14 -6.74 -11.54
C ALA A 32 28.20 -7.83 -10.98
N LEU A 33 26.89 -7.56 -10.91
CA LEU A 33 25.88 -8.50 -10.43
C LEU A 33 25.44 -9.51 -11.51
N GLY A 34 25.47 -9.14 -12.78
CA GLY A 34 25.16 -10.02 -13.92
C GLY A 34 26.16 -11.18 -14.10
N ASP A 35 27.40 -11.01 -13.64
CA ASP A 35 28.40 -12.09 -13.57
C ASP A 35 28.14 -13.07 -12.40
N ALA A 36 27.23 -12.76 -11.46
CA ALA A 36 26.94 -13.56 -10.27
C ALA A 36 25.69 -14.46 -10.37
N GLY A 37 24.87 -14.36 -11.41
CA GLY A 37 23.72 -15.26 -11.57
C GLY A 37 22.89 -14.96 -12.82
N GLY A 38 22.80 -15.92 -13.74
CA GLY A 38 22.17 -15.77 -15.06
C GLY A 38 20.64 -15.60 -15.05
N VAL A 39 20.15 -14.51 -14.45
CA VAL A 39 18.70 -14.20 -14.28
C VAL A 39 18.25 -13.01 -15.13
N LEU A 40 19.13 -12.40 -15.94
CA LEU A 40 18.81 -11.19 -16.70
C LEU A 40 18.51 -11.49 -18.17
N THR A 41 17.36 -12.08 -18.47
CA THR A 41 16.81 -12.11 -19.83
C THR A 41 15.58 -11.19 -19.89
N GLY A 42 15.63 -10.13 -20.73
CA GLY A 42 14.49 -9.23 -20.99
C GLY A 42 14.66 -7.76 -20.58
N THR A 43 15.84 -7.33 -20.12
CA THR A 43 16.07 -6.01 -19.49
C THR A 43 16.65 -4.93 -20.41
N SER A 44 16.82 -5.17 -21.71
CA SER A 44 17.50 -4.22 -22.62
C SER A 44 16.84 -2.85 -22.69
N ASP A 45 15.52 -2.81 -22.57
CA ASP A 45 14.73 -1.58 -22.73
C ASP A 45 14.77 -0.72 -21.45
N LYS A 46 15.10 -1.33 -20.29
CA LYS A 46 15.24 -0.67 -18.99
C LYS A 46 16.62 -0.02 -18.76
N LEU A 47 17.50 -0.06 -19.77
CA LEU A 47 18.88 0.47 -19.73
C LEU A 47 19.05 1.74 -20.60
N ALA A 48 17.96 2.27 -21.15
CA ALA A 48 17.91 3.56 -21.83
C ALA A 48 17.45 4.66 -20.85
N PRO A 49 17.84 5.94 -21.07
CA PRO A 49 17.29 7.03 -20.27
C PRO A 49 15.76 7.07 -20.45
N PRO A 50 14.99 7.42 -19.41
CA PRO A 50 13.54 7.49 -19.49
C PRO A 50 13.08 8.46 -20.59
N ALA A 51 11.84 8.28 -21.08
CA ALA A 51 11.32 9.13 -22.16
C ALA A 51 11.41 10.62 -21.82
N GLY A 52 11.95 11.42 -22.74
CA GLY A 52 12.18 12.86 -22.55
C GLY A 52 13.48 13.22 -21.82
N TRP A 53 14.14 12.25 -21.18
CA TRP A 53 15.41 12.44 -20.49
C TRP A 53 16.62 12.07 -21.37
N ARG A 54 17.72 12.80 -21.20
CA ARG A 54 19.04 12.41 -21.71
C ARG A 54 20.15 12.82 -20.75
N ASP A 55 21.29 12.16 -20.84
CA ASP A 55 22.50 12.58 -20.13
C ASP A 55 22.93 13.99 -20.56
N LEU A 56 23.31 14.82 -19.58
CA LEU A 56 24.07 16.04 -19.79
C LEU A 56 25.56 15.71 -19.82
N THR A 57 26.25 16.19 -20.84
CA THR A 57 27.67 15.91 -21.04
C THR A 57 28.57 16.77 -20.15
N ALA A 58 29.80 16.28 -19.89
CA ALA A 58 30.82 17.06 -19.19
C ALA A 58 31.03 18.46 -19.84
N SER A 59 30.99 18.54 -21.16
CA SER A 59 31.14 19.80 -21.89
C SER A 59 29.98 20.76 -21.72
N GLU A 60 28.75 20.26 -21.60
CA GLU A 60 27.57 21.10 -21.34
C GLU A 60 27.63 21.70 -19.93
N LEU A 61 28.10 20.92 -18.96
CA LEU A 61 28.26 21.35 -17.57
C LEU A 61 29.58 22.10 -17.29
N GLY A 62 30.48 22.20 -18.27
CA GLY A 62 31.80 22.82 -18.07
C GLY A 62 32.74 22.04 -17.15
N ILE A 63 32.56 20.72 -17.04
CA ILE A 63 33.33 19.80 -16.20
C ILE A 63 34.47 19.17 -17.04
N ASP A 64 35.60 18.86 -16.39
CA ASP A 64 36.70 18.11 -17.00
C ASP A 64 36.22 16.73 -17.51
N PRO A 65 36.34 16.42 -18.81
CA PRO A 65 35.94 15.12 -19.35
C PRO A 65 36.58 13.90 -18.67
N HIS A 66 37.74 14.04 -17.99
CA HIS A 66 38.36 12.94 -17.24
C HIS A 66 37.62 12.59 -15.94
N LYS A 67 36.66 13.41 -15.52
CA LYS A 67 35.74 13.14 -14.41
C LYS A 67 34.48 12.39 -14.85
N VAL A 68 34.36 12.11 -16.15
CA VAL A 68 33.22 11.39 -16.72
C VAL A 68 33.70 10.14 -17.43
N ASP A 69 33.06 9.03 -17.13
CA ASP A 69 33.41 7.74 -17.74
C ASP A 69 32.82 7.58 -19.16
N GLY A 70 33.13 6.45 -19.80
CA GLY A 70 32.62 6.13 -21.14
C GLY A 70 31.10 5.87 -21.22
N LEU A 71 30.40 5.80 -20.09
CA LEU A 71 28.96 5.60 -19.97
C LEU A 71 28.23 6.89 -19.50
N GLY A 72 28.95 8.01 -19.36
CA GLY A 72 28.38 9.30 -18.95
C GLY A 72 28.18 9.46 -17.44
N PHE A 73 28.79 8.63 -16.59
CA PHE A 73 28.78 8.80 -15.14
C PHE A 73 29.86 9.78 -14.70
N PHE A 74 29.49 10.69 -13.80
CA PHE A 74 30.40 11.58 -13.11
C PHE A 74 30.98 10.86 -11.89
N ASP A 75 32.29 10.67 -11.87
CA ASP A 75 33.01 10.02 -10.78
C ASP A 75 33.25 10.98 -9.62
N GLY A 76 33.32 10.43 -8.40
CA GLY A 76 33.66 11.18 -7.20
C GLY A 76 35.00 11.90 -7.30
N SER A 77 35.13 13.00 -6.55
CA SER A 77 36.35 13.81 -6.56
C SER A 77 37.60 13.01 -6.17
N THR A 78 37.47 12.07 -5.22
CA THR A 78 38.54 11.22 -4.70
C THR A 78 38.26 9.71 -4.79
N SER A 79 37.06 9.28 -5.20
CA SER A 79 36.72 7.87 -5.40
C SER A 79 36.07 7.63 -6.76
N LEU A 80 36.45 6.53 -7.42
CA LEU A 80 35.80 6.02 -8.63
C LEU A 80 34.63 5.07 -8.30
N SER A 81 34.42 4.73 -7.03
CA SER A 81 33.25 3.95 -6.58
C SER A 81 32.00 4.83 -6.45
N ALA A 82 32.19 6.10 -6.14
CA ALA A 82 31.11 7.07 -6.03
C ALA A 82 30.77 7.64 -7.41
N GLN A 83 29.54 7.40 -7.88
CA GLN A 83 29.09 7.79 -9.21
C GLN A 83 27.72 8.47 -9.18
N THR A 84 27.52 9.39 -10.11
CA THR A 84 26.22 10.04 -10.33
C THR A 84 25.98 10.28 -11.82
N LYS A 85 24.72 10.23 -12.25
CA LYS A 85 24.27 10.69 -13.56
C LYS A 85 23.55 12.02 -13.41
N ILE A 86 23.89 12.94 -14.30
CA ILE A 86 23.20 14.22 -14.42
C ILE A 86 22.49 14.21 -15.78
N MET A 87 21.18 14.39 -15.75
CA MET A 87 20.30 14.28 -16.90
C MET A 87 19.47 15.54 -17.05
N GLY A 88 19.05 15.85 -18.27
CA GLY A 88 18.10 16.92 -18.56
C GLY A 88 16.84 16.37 -19.19
N PHE A 89 15.69 16.89 -18.79
CA PHE A 89 14.41 16.68 -19.47
C PHE A 89 14.21 17.81 -20.49
N PHE A 90 13.94 17.44 -21.74
CA PHE A 90 13.81 18.40 -22.83
C PHE A 90 12.39 18.43 -23.38
N GLY A 91 11.81 19.63 -23.41
CA GLY A 91 10.51 19.88 -24.01
C GLY A 91 10.51 19.67 -25.52
N ALA A 92 9.31 19.70 -26.13
CA ALA A 92 9.16 19.48 -27.57
C ALA A 92 9.87 20.54 -28.44
N ASP A 93 10.16 21.72 -27.87
CA ASP A 93 10.90 22.79 -28.53
C ASP A 93 12.44 22.67 -28.38
N GLY A 94 12.91 21.66 -27.64
CA GLY A 94 14.31 21.39 -27.36
C GLY A 94 14.92 22.23 -26.23
N SER A 95 14.11 23.02 -25.52
CA SER A 95 14.54 23.68 -24.28
C SER A 95 14.62 22.68 -23.13
N ILE A 96 15.53 22.91 -22.19
CA ILE A 96 15.59 22.11 -20.96
C ILE A 96 14.54 22.65 -19.98
N GLU A 97 13.75 21.75 -19.42
CA GLU A 97 12.68 22.10 -18.47
C GLU A 97 12.99 21.61 -17.05
N ARG A 98 13.69 20.49 -16.91
CA ARG A 98 14.02 19.88 -15.62
C ARG A 98 15.40 19.23 -15.64
N ILE A 99 16.00 19.06 -14.46
CA ILE A 99 17.28 18.37 -14.27
C ILE A 99 17.10 17.19 -13.33
N GLY A 100 17.73 16.07 -13.66
CA GLY A 100 17.72 14.84 -12.88
C GLY A 100 19.12 14.56 -12.37
N ILE A 101 19.27 14.38 -11.06
CA ILE A 101 20.52 13.98 -10.41
C ILE A 101 20.27 12.60 -9.81
N ALA A 102 20.80 11.56 -10.45
CA ALA A 102 20.62 10.18 -10.03
C ALA A 102 21.95 9.60 -9.53
N PHE A 103 22.06 9.41 -8.22
CA PHE A 103 23.23 8.77 -7.61
C PHE A 103 23.19 7.26 -7.83
N ALA A 104 24.32 6.69 -8.26
CA ALA A 104 24.47 5.26 -8.45
C ALA A 104 24.69 4.56 -7.09
N GLY A 105 24.22 3.32 -6.98
CA GLY A 105 24.62 2.42 -5.91
C GLY A 105 26.02 1.86 -6.20
N THR A 106 26.68 1.26 -5.21
CA THR A 106 27.95 0.59 -5.47
C THR A 106 27.70 -0.73 -6.20
N SER A 107 28.67 -1.14 -7.01
CA SER A 107 28.72 -2.45 -7.64
C SER A 107 29.38 -3.52 -6.75
N ASP A 108 29.77 -3.17 -5.51
CA ASP A 108 30.49 -4.04 -4.58
C ASP A 108 29.76 -4.10 -3.23
N ILE A 109 29.20 -5.27 -2.97
CA ILE A 109 28.47 -5.68 -1.75
C ILE A 109 29.34 -5.67 -0.48
N GLY A 110 30.67 -5.46 -0.61
CA GLY A 110 31.63 -5.45 0.49
C GLY A 110 32.17 -4.07 0.91
N ASP A 111 31.70 -2.96 0.33
CA ASP A 111 32.29 -1.63 0.57
C ASP A 111 31.84 -1.00 1.92
N LEU A 112 32.27 -1.61 3.02
CA LEU A 112 32.09 -1.11 4.38
C LEU A 112 32.57 0.36 4.56
N PRO A 113 33.66 0.82 3.92
CA PRO A 113 34.03 2.24 3.88
C PRO A 113 32.94 3.16 3.32
N ASP A 114 32.27 2.77 2.23
CA ASP A 114 31.21 3.59 1.61
C ASP A 114 29.95 3.65 2.50
N TYR A 115 29.55 2.54 3.12
CA TYR A 115 28.50 2.52 4.15
C TYR A 115 28.83 3.45 5.34
N LEU A 116 30.08 3.43 5.81
CA LEU A 116 30.53 4.29 6.90
C LEU A 116 30.61 5.77 6.47
N SER A 117 30.90 6.05 5.19
CA SER A 117 30.92 7.40 4.62
C SER A 117 29.51 7.98 4.52
N LEU A 118 28.53 7.18 4.10
CA LEU A 118 27.11 7.54 4.10
C LEU A 118 26.61 7.83 5.51
N ALA A 119 26.86 6.93 6.46
CA ALA A 119 26.50 7.13 7.87
C ALA A 119 27.11 8.42 8.47
N LYS A 120 28.18 8.95 7.87
CA LYS A 120 28.84 10.19 8.30
C LYS A 120 28.49 11.42 7.45
N GLY A 121 27.60 11.28 6.46
CA GLY A 121 27.21 12.37 5.56
C GLY A 121 28.32 12.87 4.61
N GLY A 122 29.49 12.23 4.59
CA GLY A 122 30.66 12.67 3.82
C GLY A 122 30.64 12.23 2.35
N TYR A 123 29.72 11.35 1.99
CA TYR A 123 29.62 10.80 0.63
C TYR A 123 29.29 11.89 -0.41
N ILE A 124 28.39 12.82 -0.08
CA ILE A 124 27.99 13.89 -1.00
C ILE A 124 29.14 14.87 -1.32
N ASP A 125 30.16 14.95 -0.46
CA ASP A 125 31.31 15.82 -0.68
C ASP A 125 32.11 15.40 -1.93
N GLN A 126 32.01 14.13 -2.33
CA GLN A 126 32.60 13.61 -3.56
C GLN A 126 32.06 14.30 -4.81
N PHE A 127 30.83 14.80 -4.77
CA PHE A 127 30.11 15.34 -5.93
C PHE A 127 29.97 16.86 -5.91
N ARG A 128 30.56 17.59 -4.93
CA ARG A 128 30.43 19.06 -4.85
C ARG A 128 30.76 19.76 -6.17
N TYR A 129 31.80 19.31 -6.86
CA TYR A 129 32.19 19.90 -8.14
C TYR A 129 31.10 19.75 -9.22
N ALA A 130 30.41 18.60 -9.24
CA ALA A 130 29.37 18.29 -10.21
C ALA A 130 28.06 18.98 -9.84
N LEU A 131 27.72 19.03 -8.55
CA LEU A 131 26.56 19.74 -8.02
C LEU A 131 26.70 21.26 -8.27
N ASP A 132 27.84 21.87 -7.93
CA ASP A 132 28.07 23.30 -8.19
C ASP A 132 27.96 23.63 -9.69
N ALA A 133 28.53 22.79 -10.57
CA ALA A 133 28.40 22.97 -12.01
C ALA A 133 26.96 22.80 -12.51
N THR A 134 26.22 21.85 -11.96
CA THR A 134 24.81 21.60 -12.31
C THR A 134 23.93 22.77 -11.89
N ALA A 135 24.11 23.30 -10.68
CA ALA A 135 23.38 24.47 -10.20
C ALA A 135 23.64 25.71 -11.08
N GLU A 136 24.89 25.94 -11.49
CA GLU A 136 25.21 27.04 -12.41
C GLU A 136 24.62 26.82 -13.81
N PHE A 137 24.65 25.58 -14.32
CA PHE A 137 24.00 25.23 -15.59
C PHE A 137 22.49 25.46 -15.52
N ALA A 138 21.82 25.02 -14.44
CA ALA A 138 20.40 25.21 -14.22
C ALA A 138 20.01 26.70 -14.24
N LYS A 139 20.71 27.52 -13.44
CA LYS A 139 20.49 28.98 -13.39
C LYS A 139 20.70 29.64 -14.75
N ALA A 140 21.70 29.20 -15.51
CA ALA A 140 21.97 29.74 -16.85
C ALA A 140 20.83 29.44 -17.85
N HIS A 141 20.03 28.40 -17.59
CA HIS A 141 18.85 28.02 -18.38
C HIS A 141 17.53 28.48 -17.76
N GLY A 142 17.58 29.29 -16.69
CA GLY A 142 16.40 29.84 -16.04
C GLY A 142 15.67 28.88 -15.10
N LEU A 143 16.29 27.76 -14.74
CA LEU A 143 15.76 26.76 -13.81
C LEU A 143 16.11 27.11 -12.34
N SER A 144 15.24 26.73 -11.41
CA SER A 144 15.45 26.81 -9.96
C SER A 144 15.72 25.42 -9.35
N GLY A 145 15.82 25.36 -8.03
CA GLY A 145 15.87 24.08 -7.31
C GLY A 145 14.61 23.23 -7.51
N ASP A 146 13.44 23.85 -7.63
CA ASP A 146 12.15 23.16 -7.83
C ASP A 146 12.11 22.34 -9.13
N ASP A 147 12.91 22.72 -10.13
CA ASP A 147 13.02 22.03 -11.41
C ASP A 147 14.01 20.84 -11.37
N VAL A 148 14.56 20.55 -10.18
CA VAL A 148 15.51 19.46 -9.97
C VAL A 148 14.84 18.28 -9.29
N VAL A 149 15.00 17.10 -9.89
CA VAL A 149 14.69 15.80 -9.29
C VAL A 149 15.99 15.16 -8.84
N VAL A 150 16.13 14.93 -7.53
CA VAL A 150 17.25 14.20 -6.92
C VAL A 150 16.79 12.82 -6.54
N THR A 151 17.53 11.80 -6.99
CA THR A 151 17.17 10.41 -6.72
C THR A 151 18.37 9.48 -6.65
N GLY A 152 18.12 8.23 -6.29
CA GLY A 152 19.08 7.16 -6.30
C GLY A 152 18.51 5.88 -5.72
N TYR A 153 19.19 4.77 -6.00
CA TYR A 153 18.85 3.45 -5.50
C TYR A 153 19.97 2.93 -4.60
N SER A 154 19.64 2.23 -3.51
CA SER A 154 20.62 1.69 -2.56
C SER A 154 21.47 2.80 -1.94
N LEU A 155 22.80 2.67 -1.97
CA LEU A 155 23.74 3.72 -1.56
C LEU A 155 23.51 5.06 -2.27
N GLY A 156 22.99 5.04 -3.51
CA GLY A 156 22.55 6.23 -4.21
C GLY A 156 21.33 6.90 -3.57
N GLY A 157 20.37 6.10 -3.08
CA GLY A 157 19.27 6.59 -2.26
C GLY A 157 19.77 7.21 -0.95
N GLY A 158 20.83 6.63 -0.37
CA GLY A 158 21.52 7.21 0.77
C GLY A 158 22.16 8.56 0.48
N ALA A 159 22.78 8.72 -0.69
CA ALA A 159 23.33 9.98 -1.16
C ALA A 159 22.24 11.05 -1.39
N ALA A 160 21.07 10.66 -1.90
CA ALA A 160 19.91 11.54 -2.03
C ALA A 160 19.41 12.03 -0.66
N ASN A 161 19.32 11.15 0.34
CA ASN A 161 19.00 11.52 1.73
C ASN A 161 20.00 12.53 2.31
N ILE A 162 21.31 12.31 2.11
CA ILE A 162 22.35 13.23 2.59
C ILE A 162 22.27 14.58 1.87
N LEU A 163 21.99 14.60 0.56
CA LEU A 163 21.82 15.86 -0.17
C LEU A 163 20.57 16.61 0.27
N ALA A 164 19.47 15.92 0.59
CA ALA A 164 18.28 16.55 1.16
C ALA A 164 18.61 17.21 2.51
N GLU A 165 19.26 16.47 3.41
CA GLU A 165 19.67 16.93 4.74
C GLU A 165 20.62 18.14 4.66
N ARG A 166 21.59 18.11 3.73
CA ARG A 166 22.66 19.11 3.61
C ARG A 166 22.46 20.11 2.48
N SER A 167 21.27 20.16 1.89
CA SER A 167 20.94 21.00 0.72
C SER A 167 21.40 22.46 0.89
N GLY A 168 21.18 23.04 2.07
CA GLY A 168 21.55 24.42 2.40
C GLY A 168 23.07 24.70 2.40
N GLU A 169 23.90 23.66 2.53
CA GLU A 169 25.36 23.77 2.51
C GLU A 169 25.95 23.67 1.09
N ILE A 170 25.16 23.21 0.12
CA ILE A 170 25.59 22.86 -1.23
C ILE A 170 25.14 23.94 -2.21
N SER A 171 26.08 24.40 -3.04
CA SER A 171 25.82 25.36 -4.12
C SER A 171 25.05 26.62 -3.71
N GLY A 172 25.17 27.04 -2.45
CA GLY A 172 24.49 28.21 -1.89
C GLY A 172 23.01 28.00 -1.58
N GLY A 173 22.58 26.76 -1.28
CA GLY A 173 21.18 26.43 -0.99
C GLY A 173 20.33 26.25 -2.24
N PHE A 174 20.95 26.09 -3.42
CA PHE A 174 20.22 25.94 -4.69
C PHE A 174 19.29 24.72 -4.68
N TYR A 175 19.66 23.66 -3.94
CA TYR A 175 18.93 22.41 -3.87
C TYR A 175 17.89 22.36 -2.76
N ASP A 176 17.72 23.42 -1.96
CA ASP A 176 16.81 23.41 -0.80
C ASP A 176 15.40 23.00 -1.20
N ASP A 177 14.91 23.48 -2.35
CA ASP A 177 13.54 23.25 -2.81
C ASP A 177 13.43 22.11 -3.85
N ALA A 178 14.52 21.38 -4.11
CA ALA A 178 14.51 20.24 -5.03
C ALA A 178 13.54 19.13 -4.60
N ASN A 179 13.17 18.27 -5.55
CA ASN A 179 12.29 17.13 -5.31
C ASN A 179 13.14 15.88 -5.06
N TYR A 180 13.03 15.31 -3.86
CA TYR A 180 13.88 14.20 -3.42
C TYR A 180 13.08 12.91 -3.29
N PHE A 181 13.52 11.90 -4.02
CA PHE A 181 12.95 10.55 -3.96
C PHE A 181 14.09 9.53 -3.83
N ALA A 182 14.12 8.77 -2.75
CA ALA A 182 15.17 7.80 -2.49
C ALA A 182 14.61 6.38 -2.43
N PHE A 183 15.33 5.44 -3.05
CA PHE A 183 14.85 4.07 -3.21
C PHE A 183 15.78 3.06 -2.54
N SER A 184 15.22 2.16 -1.74
CA SER A 184 15.95 1.15 -0.97
C SER A 184 17.16 1.75 -0.23
N SER A 185 16.98 2.96 0.32
CA SER A 185 18.03 3.71 1.01
C SER A 185 18.42 3.04 2.33
N PRO A 186 19.71 2.83 2.61
CA PRO A 186 20.14 2.30 3.90
C PRO A 186 20.03 3.32 5.03
N ASN A 187 20.27 4.60 4.77
CA ASN A 187 20.10 5.69 5.73
C ASN A 187 18.89 6.56 5.39
N ILE A 188 18.23 7.09 6.41
CA ILE A 188 17.02 7.90 6.29
C ILE A 188 17.27 9.31 6.84
N TYR A 189 16.97 10.32 6.02
CA TYR A 189 16.69 11.67 6.49
C TYR A 189 15.19 11.76 6.76
N ASP A 190 14.82 11.76 8.04
CA ASP A 190 13.44 11.66 8.47
C ASP A 190 12.74 13.02 8.43
N ASN A 191 12.45 13.47 7.21
CA ASN A 191 11.70 14.69 6.95
C ASN A 191 10.79 14.49 5.73
N GLY A 192 9.55 14.07 5.99
CA GLY A 192 8.55 13.78 4.95
C GLY A 192 8.14 14.99 4.09
N GLU A 193 8.47 16.22 4.49
CA GLU A 193 8.25 17.42 3.65
C GLU A 193 9.38 17.62 2.62
N LYS A 194 10.56 17.04 2.86
CA LYS A 194 11.75 17.21 2.02
C LYS A 194 12.04 16.01 1.14
N ILE A 195 11.84 14.80 1.62
CA ILE A 195 12.18 13.57 0.90
C ILE A 195 11.14 12.48 1.11
N LEU A 196 10.88 11.70 0.07
CA LEU A 196 10.11 10.46 0.13
C LEU A 196 11.06 9.27 -0.09
N ASN A 197 11.05 8.33 0.86
CA ASN A 197 11.79 7.09 0.82
C ASN A 197 10.85 5.92 0.50
N PHE A 198 11.23 5.08 -0.45
CA PHE A 198 10.49 3.88 -0.80
C PHE A 198 11.42 2.66 -0.87
N GLY A 199 10.99 1.55 -0.28
CA GLY A 199 11.68 0.27 -0.34
C GLY A 199 10.75 -0.84 0.15
N GLY A 200 11.11 -2.09 -0.13
CA GLY A 200 10.36 -3.21 0.46
C GLY A 200 10.76 -3.40 1.92
N GLU A 201 9.84 -3.73 2.82
CA GLU A 201 10.18 -4.13 4.20
C GLU A 201 11.10 -5.37 4.21
N ASN A 202 10.90 -6.27 3.23
CA ASN A 202 11.70 -7.47 3.05
C ASN A 202 13.05 -7.21 2.35
N ASP A 203 13.38 -5.95 2.03
CA ASP A 203 14.69 -5.50 1.59
C ASP A 203 15.58 -5.17 2.80
N LEU A 204 16.51 -6.07 3.13
CA LEU A 204 17.37 -5.91 4.31
C LEU A 204 18.40 -4.77 4.20
N VAL A 205 18.56 -4.14 3.03
CA VAL A 205 19.37 -2.93 2.87
C VAL A 205 18.57 -1.70 3.28
N TYR A 206 17.27 -1.69 2.97
CA TYR A 206 16.39 -0.55 3.24
C TYR A 206 16.33 -0.29 4.75
N ARG A 207 16.47 0.98 5.14
CA ARG A 207 16.43 1.46 6.54
C ARG A 207 17.48 0.83 7.49
N SER A 208 18.49 0.15 6.95
CA SER A 208 19.45 -0.64 7.74
C SER A 208 20.44 0.14 8.60
N LEU A 209 20.63 1.44 8.35
CA LEU A 209 21.58 2.31 9.08
C LEU A 209 20.89 3.35 9.96
N GLY A 210 19.57 3.48 9.92
CA GLY A 210 18.84 4.53 10.61
C GLY A 210 19.14 5.93 10.07
N THR A 211 19.25 6.91 10.97
CA THR A 211 19.43 8.33 10.67
C THR A 211 20.87 8.80 10.85
N SER A 212 21.22 9.96 10.29
CA SER A 212 22.54 10.60 10.47
C SER A 212 22.87 10.94 11.94
N THR A 213 21.85 11.01 12.80
CA THR A 213 22.00 11.28 14.24
C THR A 213 22.22 10.03 15.08
N ASP A 214 21.94 8.84 14.52
CA ASP A 214 22.10 7.59 15.25
C ASP A 214 23.60 7.27 15.44
N SER A 215 23.92 6.60 16.54
CA SER A 215 25.32 6.25 16.78
C SER A 215 25.79 5.21 15.78
N ILE A 216 27.05 5.28 15.35
CA ILE A 216 27.64 4.26 14.45
C ILE A 216 27.46 2.83 15.03
N LEU A 217 27.49 2.68 16.36
CA LEU A 217 27.29 1.39 17.01
C LEU A 217 25.83 0.90 16.92
N GLU A 218 24.88 1.82 16.93
CA GLU A 218 23.44 1.56 16.77
C GLU A 218 23.13 1.17 15.33
N GLY A 219 23.56 1.96 14.33
CA GLY A 219 23.42 1.59 12.92
C GLY A 219 24.10 0.26 12.54
N VAL A 220 25.26 -0.05 13.13
CA VAL A 220 25.90 -1.37 12.95
C VAL A 220 25.10 -2.49 13.62
N THR A 221 24.46 -2.23 14.76
CA THR A 221 23.61 -3.21 15.44
C THR A 221 22.31 -3.44 14.68
N GLU A 222 21.74 -2.39 14.10
CA GLU A 222 20.53 -2.46 13.25
C GLU A 222 20.80 -3.25 11.97
N ALA A 223 21.92 -3.01 11.28
CA ALA A 223 22.33 -3.81 10.12
C ALA A 223 22.57 -5.31 10.45
N LEU A 224 22.89 -5.62 11.71
CA LEU A 224 23.12 -7.00 12.17
C LEU A 224 21.85 -7.74 12.61
N VAL A 225 20.81 -7.03 13.02
CA VAL A 225 19.60 -7.63 13.61
C VAL A 225 18.34 -7.38 12.78
N HIS A 226 18.41 -6.52 11.75
CA HIS A 226 17.29 -6.02 10.96
C HIS A 226 16.13 -5.54 11.84
N LYS A 227 16.09 -4.22 12.06
CA LYS A 227 14.94 -3.60 12.71
C LYS A 227 14.13 -2.88 11.65
N ASP A 228 12.90 -3.34 11.48
CA ASP A 228 11.87 -2.65 10.72
C ASP A 228 11.36 -1.44 11.53
N ARG A 229 12.17 -0.38 11.58
CA ARG A 229 11.83 0.87 12.28
C ARG A 229 11.05 1.78 11.32
N PRO A 230 9.89 2.32 11.74
CA PRO A 230 9.14 3.24 10.90
C PRO A 230 9.76 4.65 10.87
N PHE A 231 9.58 5.38 9.77
CA PHE A 231 9.95 6.80 9.64
C PHE A 231 8.88 7.59 8.88
N ASP A 232 8.67 8.86 9.24
CA ASP A 232 7.65 9.72 8.61
C ASP A 232 7.93 9.97 7.11
N SER A 233 9.20 9.90 6.73
CA SER A 233 9.66 10.06 5.35
C SER A 233 9.65 8.77 4.53
N SER A 234 9.33 7.61 5.10
CA SER A 234 9.32 6.33 4.39
C SER A 234 7.93 5.75 4.19
N ILE A 235 7.84 4.90 3.17
CA ILE A 235 6.78 3.90 3.02
C ILE A 235 7.34 2.61 3.58
N ASP A 236 6.70 2.09 4.61
CA ASP A 236 7.33 1.12 5.51
C ASP A 236 6.84 -0.30 5.33
N ASN A 237 5.56 -0.49 4.98
CA ASN A 237 4.86 -1.78 5.03
C ASN A 237 4.60 -2.37 3.63
N THR A 238 5.54 -2.18 2.70
CA THR A 238 5.45 -2.75 1.35
C THR A 238 6.26 -4.05 1.22
N VAL A 239 5.60 -5.16 0.90
CA VAL A 239 6.24 -6.45 0.60
C VAL A 239 6.45 -6.62 -0.89
N LEU A 240 7.68 -6.96 -1.28
CA LEU A 240 7.99 -7.41 -2.63
C LEU A 240 7.87 -8.93 -2.72
N PHE A 241 6.71 -9.42 -3.15
CA PHE A 241 6.37 -10.85 -3.16
C PHE A 241 7.01 -11.58 -4.34
N ASN A 242 8.29 -11.93 -4.22
CA ASN A 242 9.06 -12.65 -5.23
C ASN A 242 9.20 -14.15 -4.92
N ASP A 243 9.82 -14.88 -5.85
CA ASP A 243 10.03 -16.33 -5.76
C ASP A 243 10.69 -16.80 -4.47
N LEU A 244 11.62 -15.99 -3.91
CA LEU A 244 12.24 -16.33 -2.63
C LEU A 244 11.29 -16.05 -1.47
N TYR A 245 10.60 -14.91 -1.43
CA TYR A 245 9.66 -14.58 -0.35
C TYR A 245 8.48 -15.57 -0.27
N ALA A 246 8.03 -16.07 -1.41
CA ALA A 246 7.05 -17.15 -1.52
C ALA A 246 7.52 -18.46 -0.87
N SER A 247 8.83 -18.68 -0.74
CA SER A 247 9.37 -19.84 -0.02
C SER A 247 9.09 -19.74 1.48
N PRO A 248 8.55 -20.79 2.12
CA PRO A 248 8.41 -20.83 3.58
C PRO A 248 9.75 -20.80 4.34
N LEU A 249 10.87 -20.97 3.63
CA LEU A 249 12.23 -20.89 4.19
C LEU A 249 12.83 -19.49 4.06
N SER A 250 12.06 -18.51 3.61
CA SER A 250 12.52 -17.14 3.43
C SER A 250 12.51 -16.34 4.73
N PRO A 251 13.52 -15.49 4.96
CA PRO A 251 14.80 -15.47 4.24
C PRO A 251 15.65 -16.70 4.60
N PHE A 252 16.45 -17.20 3.66
CA PHE A 252 17.32 -18.35 3.91
C PHE A 252 18.46 -17.97 4.87
N GLY A 253 18.27 -18.14 6.17
CA GLY A 253 19.25 -17.78 7.20
C GLY A 253 18.84 -16.54 8.01
N PRO A 254 19.77 -15.91 8.75
CA PRO A 254 19.45 -14.80 9.63
C PRO A 254 19.08 -13.52 8.85
N ASP A 255 18.25 -12.68 9.48
CA ASP A 255 17.80 -11.38 8.97
C ASP A 255 18.90 -10.34 9.15
N THR A 256 19.83 -10.32 8.20
CA THR A 256 20.93 -9.36 8.19
C THR A 256 21.36 -9.04 6.77
N VAL A 257 21.84 -7.82 6.56
CA VAL A 257 22.47 -7.39 5.30
C VAL A 257 23.66 -8.27 4.90
N PHE A 258 24.22 -9.09 5.80
CA PHE A 258 25.27 -10.06 5.44
C PHE A 258 24.73 -11.37 4.84
N ASN A 259 23.41 -11.60 4.86
CA ASN A 259 22.76 -12.72 4.20
C ASN A 259 22.54 -12.40 2.72
N LEU A 260 23.58 -12.60 1.91
CA LEU A 260 23.57 -12.24 0.49
C LEU A 260 22.54 -13.01 -0.34
N VAL A 261 22.20 -14.24 0.05
CA VAL A 261 21.27 -15.08 -0.72
C VAL A 261 19.82 -14.84 -0.31
N GLY A 262 19.54 -14.72 0.98
CA GLY A 262 18.18 -14.50 1.48
C GLY A 262 17.78 -13.02 1.57
N GLY A 263 18.70 -12.16 2.01
CA GLY A 263 18.42 -10.78 2.39
C GLY A 263 18.52 -9.74 1.29
N TRP A 264 19.31 -10.00 0.26
CA TRP A 264 19.49 -9.07 -0.87
C TRP A 264 18.54 -9.35 -2.04
N ASN A 265 17.76 -10.43 -1.98
CA ASN A 265 16.93 -10.80 -3.11
C ASN A 265 15.82 -9.76 -3.37
N ALA A 266 15.16 -9.27 -2.33
CA ALA A 266 14.20 -8.16 -2.47
C ALA A 266 14.91 -6.89 -2.95
N HIS A 267 16.11 -6.59 -2.45
CA HIS A 267 16.94 -5.47 -2.91
C HIS A 267 17.28 -5.54 -4.40
N ILE A 268 17.57 -6.71 -4.94
CA ILE A 268 17.86 -6.85 -6.38
C ILE A 268 16.55 -6.87 -7.17
N THR A 269 15.52 -7.54 -6.66
CA THR A 269 14.21 -7.64 -7.33
C THR A 269 13.58 -6.27 -7.50
N ASN A 270 13.56 -5.43 -6.46
CA ASN A 270 12.93 -4.11 -6.51
C ASN A 270 13.49 -3.28 -7.66
N MET A 271 14.81 -3.31 -7.88
CA MET A 271 15.47 -2.59 -8.97
C MET A 271 14.91 -2.94 -10.36
N PHE A 272 14.42 -4.17 -10.55
CA PHE A 272 13.81 -4.62 -11.82
C PHE A 272 12.28 -4.64 -11.79
N ALA A 273 11.70 -4.72 -10.61
CA ALA A 273 10.26 -4.61 -10.33
C ALA A 273 9.78 -3.22 -10.66
N ASP A 274 8.51 -3.08 -11.03
CA ASP A 274 7.86 -1.78 -11.21
C ASP A 274 6.93 -1.46 -10.03
N ALA A 275 7.29 -1.89 -8.80
CA ALA A 275 6.43 -1.80 -7.62
C ALA A 275 5.87 -0.38 -7.34
N PRO A 276 6.66 0.72 -7.38
CA PRO A 276 6.10 2.06 -7.22
C PRO A 276 5.04 2.40 -8.27
N LEU A 277 5.24 1.94 -9.52
CA LEU A 277 4.31 2.15 -10.61
C LEU A 277 3.05 1.29 -10.44
N THR A 278 3.20 0.03 -10.01
CA THR A 278 2.06 -0.85 -9.70
C THR A 278 1.17 -0.25 -8.62
N ILE A 279 1.77 0.24 -7.52
CA ILE A 279 1.05 0.92 -6.44
C ILE A 279 0.34 2.18 -6.98
N ALA A 280 1.05 3.02 -7.74
CA ALA A 280 0.49 4.27 -8.27
C ALA A 280 -0.65 4.04 -9.29
N ASN A 281 -0.65 2.90 -9.98
CA ASN A 281 -1.65 2.56 -10.99
C ASN A 281 -2.81 1.70 -10.43
N SER A 282 -2.73 1.25 -9.18
CA SER A 282 -3.80 0.44 -8.59
C SER A 282 -5.11 1.21 -8.56
N THR A 283 -6.20 0.48 -8.74
CA THR A 283 -7.57 0.96 -8.52
C THR A 283 -7.75 1.50 -7.10
N PHE A 284 -6.98 0.98 -6.14
CA PHE A 284 -7.03 1.35 -4.74
C PHE A 284 -5.98 2.42 -4.35
N SER A 285 -5.21 2.95 -5.30
CA SER A 285 -4.10 3.88 -5.01
C SER A 285 -4.51 5.13 -4.21
N SER A 286 -5.76 5.58 -4.32
CA SER A 286 -6.26 6.75 -3.60
C SER A 286 -6.55 6.52 -2.12
N ILE A 287 -6.68 5.25 -1.70
CA ILE A 287 -6.97 4.83 -0.32
C ILE A 287 -5.78 4.11 0.33
N MET A 288 -4.68 3.96 -0.39
CA MET A 288 -3.42 3.52 0.19
C MET A 288 -2.74 4.69 0.87
N GLU A 289 -2.17 4.45 2.04
CA GLU A 289 -1.35 5.37 2.82
C GLU A 289 0.07 4.83 3.02
N LYS A 290 0.92 5.62 3.70
CA LYS A 290 2.32 5.25 3.96
C LYS A 290 2.48 4.00 4.82
N ASP A 291 1.55 3.79 5.75
CA ASP A 291 1.57 2.68 6.71
C ASP A 291 0.69 1.50 6.28
N SER A 292 0.07 1.57 5.10
CA SER A 292 -0.72 0.46 4.56
C SER A 292 0.14 -0.78 4.34
N ALA A 293 -0.37 -1.94 4.73
CA ALA A 293 0.18 -3.22 4.30
C ALA A 293 -0.05 -3.40 2.81
N ILE A 294 1.02 -3.48 2.02
CA ILE A 294 0.94 -3.59 0.55
C ILE A 294 1.80 -4.75 0.09
N VAL A 295 1.19 -5.77 -0.50
CA VAL A 295 1.88 -6.92 -1.07
C VAL A 295 1.87 -6.80 -2.58
N VAL A 296 3.04 -6.60 -3.19
CA VAL A 296 3.17 -6.46 -4.64
C VAL A 296 3.72 -7.74 -5.28
N SER A 297 2.99 -8.33 -6.22
CA SER A 297 3.40 -9.52 -6.97
C SER A 297 4.65 -9.25 -7.80
N GLN A 298 5.74 -9.96 -7.48
CA GLN A 298 7.02 -9.94 -8.21
C GLN A 298 7.46 -11.36 -8.58
N LEU A 299 6.49 -12.27 -8.74
CA LEU A 299 6.74 -13.67 -9.10
C LEU A 299 7.28 -13.81 -10.52
N SER A 300 8.17 -14.78 -10.72
CA SER A 300 8.60 -15.18 -12.06
C SER A 300 7.47 -15.90 -12.81
N ASP A 301 7.57 -15.93 -14.14
CA ASP A 301 6.64 -16.68 -15.01
C ASP A 301 6.56 -18.18 -14.66
N LEU A 302 7.57 -18.71 -13.96
CA LEU A 302 7.60 -20.10 -13.52
C LEU A 302 6.68 -20.35 -12.31
N LEU A 303 6.68 -19.45 -11.33
CA LEU A 303 5.94 -19.64 -10.07
C LEU A 303 4.56 -18.99 -10.07
N ARG A 304 4.38 -17.92 -10.84
CA ARG A 304 3.11 -17.17 -10.93
C ARG A 304 1.87 -18.07 -11.15
N PRO A 305 1.90 -19.11 -12.01
CA PRO A 305 0.71 -19.94 -12.24
C PRO A 305 0.36 -20.91 -11.10
N VAL A 306 1.18 -21.02 -10.05
CA VAL A 306 1.04 -22.05 -8.99
C VAL A 306 1.22 -21.53 -7.56
N VAL A 307 1.66 -20.29 -7.38
CA VAL A 307 1.89 -19.66 -6.08
C VAL A 307 0.86 -18.55 -5.89
N TRP A 308 0.17 -18.56 -4.75
CA TRP A 308 -0.70 -17.48 -4.32
C TRP A 308 0.15 -16.35 -3.73
N VAL A 309 -0.08 -15.13 -4.21
CA VAL A 309 0.40 -13.89 -3.60
C VAL A 309 -0.56 -13.56 -2.47
N GLU A 310 -0.02 -13.46 -1.26
CA GLU A 310 -0.79 -13.27 -0.03
C GLU A 310 0.09 -12.54 0.99
N ASP A 311 -0.51 -11.91 2.00
CA ASP A 311 0.25 -11.47 3.16
C ASP A 311 0.64 -12.70 4.00
N VAL A 312 1.93 -12.90 4.23
CA VAL A 312 2.44 -14.10 4.90
C VAL A 312 3.27 -13.72 6.11
N ALA A 313 3.00 -14.37 7.24
CA ALA A 313 3.83 -14.30 8.42
C ALA A 313 5.30 -14.62 8.08
N ARG A 314 6.15 -13.60 8.18
CA ARG A 314 7.61 -13.65 7.98
C ARG A 314 8.29 -12.83 9.08
N SER A 315 9.55 -13.13 9.36
CA SER A 315 10.33 -12.34 10.33
C SER A 315 10.69 -10.95 9.82
N THR A 316 10.64 -10.74 8.51
CA THR A 316 10.85 -9.46 7.82
C THR A 316 9.54 -8.73 7.52
N SER A 317 8.45 -9.11 8.18
CA SER A 317 7.13 -8.51 8.00
C SER A 317 6.48 -8.27 9.35
N SER A 318 5.97 -7.06 9.56
CA SER A 318 5.41 -6.62 10.82
C SER A 318 3.88 -6.48 10.80
N HIS A 319 3.25 -6.61 9.64
CA HIS A 319 1.82 -6.32 9.41
C HIS A 319 0.94 -7.57 9.15
N PHE A 320 1.46 -8.78 9.36
CA PHE A 320 0.72 -10.01 9.07
C PHE A 320 -0.62 -10.08 9.81
N GLY A 321 -1.71 -10.19 9.05
CA GLY A 321 -3.07 -10.35 9.57
C GLY A 321 -3.86 -9.05 9.73
N GLU A 322 -3.26 -7.92 9.35
CA GLU A 322 -3.94 -6.64 9.17
C GLU A 322 -4.61 -6.57 7.77
N PRO A 323 -5.57 -5.65 7.53
CA PRO A 323 -6.02 -5.32 6.18
C PRO A 323 -4.88 -5.03 5.21
N ALA A 324 -4.86 -5.71 4.06
CA ALA A 324 -3.79 -5.60 3.08
C ALA A 324 -4.29 -5.27 1.67
N PHE A 325 -3.47 -4.49 0.95
CA PHE A 325 -3.58 -4.33 -0.49
C PHE A 325 -2.70 -5.36 -1.19
N ILE A 326 -3.33 -6.31 -1.90
CA ILE A 326 -2.66 -7.40 -2.59
C ILE A 326 -2.72 -7.15 -4.09
N LEU A 327 -1.58 -6.73 -4.64
CA LEU A 327 -1.48 -6.19 -5.99
C LEU A 327 -0.83 -7.19 -6.94
N GLY A 328 -1.57 -7.57 -7.98
CA GLY A 328 -1.14 -8.42 -9.09
C GLY A 328 -0.28 -7.69 -10.12
N SER A 329 -0.49 -8.00 -11.39
CA SER A 329 0.26 -7.46 -12.53
C SER A 329 -0.53 -7.61 -13.82
N ASP A 330 -0.01 -7.15 -14.96
CA ASP A 330 -0.66 -7.38 -16.28
C ASP A 330 -0.54 -8.84 -16.80
N LYS A 331 -0.42 -9.82 -15.92
CA LYS A 331 -0.35 -11.26 -16.21
C LYS A 331 -1.29 -12.02 -15.29
N ALA A 332 -1.76 -13.18 -15.76
CA ALA A 332 -2.54 -14.11 -14.94
C ALA A 332 -1.86 -14.41 -13.59
N ASP A 333 -2.47 -13.93 -12.52
CA ASP A 333 -2.02 -13.97 -11.15
C ASP A 333 -2.94 -14.84 -10.27
N LEU A 334 -2.39 -15.35 -9.16
CA LEU A 334 -3.15 -16.00 -8.10
C LEU A 334 -3.02 -15.13 -6.84
N LEU A 335 -4.11 -14.50 -6.40
CA LEU A 335 -4.13 -13.56 -5.27
C LEU A 335 -5.02 -14.11 -4.16
N ARG A 336 -4.58 -14.09 -2.90
CA ARG A 336 -5.36 -14.63 -1.77
C ARG A 336 -5.40 -13.63 -0.62
N ASP A 337 -6.59 -13.48 -0.04
CA ASP A 337 -6.85 -12.70 1.16
C ASP A 337 -6.19 -13.28 2.43
N GLY A 338 -6.13 -12.45 3.45
CA GLY A 338 -5.93 -12.82 4.84
C GLY A 338 -7.25 -13.19 5.52
N GLN A 339 -7.39 -12.84 6.81
CA GLN A 339 -8.66 -13.00 7.55
C GLN A 339 -9.36 -11.66 7.82
N SER A 340 -8.64 -10.57 7.54
CA SER A 340 -8.98 -9.17 7.68
C SER A 340 -9.74 -8.68 6.44
N ASN A 341 -10.05 -7.37 6.39
CA ASN A 341 -10.66 -6.75 5.23
C ASN A 341 -9.58 -6.50 4.18
N ASP A 342 -9.57 -7.21 3.05
CA ASP A 342 -8.48 -7.11 2.07
C ASP A 342 -8.92 -6.49 0.74
N PHE A 343 -7.96 -5.88 0.04
CA PHE A 343 -8.15 -5.24 -1.26
C PHE A 343 -7.26 -5.91 -2.29
N LEU A 344 -7.86 -6.61 -3.26
CA LEU A 344 -7.11 -7.42 -4.24
C LEU A 344 -7.28 -6.84 -5.64
N ASP A 345 -6.17 -6.46 -6.28
CA ASP A 345 -6.16 -5.83 -7.61
C ASP A 345 -5.43 -6.73 -8.62
N GLY A 346 -6.17 -7.30 -9.57
CA GLY A 346 -5.64 -8.17 -10.61
C GLY A 346 -4.88 -7.41 -11.71
N PHE A 347 -5.26 -6.16 -11.97
CA PHE A 347 -4.86 -5.37 -13.15
C PHE A 347 -5.28 -5.99 -14.49
N GLY A 348 -4.57 -6.98 -14.99
CA GLY A 348 -4.91 -7.62 -16.25
C GLY A 348 -4.28 -8.99 -16.40
N GLY A 349 -4.85 -9.81 -17.28
CA GLY A 349 -4.59 -11.25 -17.28
C GLY A 349 -5.83 -12.01 -16.84
N ASP A 350 -5.78 -13.34 -16.89
CA ASP A 350 -6.89 -14.16 -16.42
C ASP A 350 -6.59 -14.56 -14.96
N ASP A 351 -7.05 -13.74 -14.02
CA ASP A 351 -6.65 -13.81 -12.62
C ASP A 351 -7.54 -14.72 -11.79
N ARG A 352 -6.99 -15.23 -10.69
CA ARG A 352 -7.75 -15.97 -9.68
C ARG A 352 -7.55 -15.39 -8.31
N PHE A 353 -8.67 -15.20 -7.62
CA PHE A 353 -8.75 -14.69 -6.27
C PHE A 353 -9.26 -15.80 -5.36
N SER A 354 -8.67 -15.98 -4.19
CA SER A 354 -9.18 -16.86 -3.14
C SER A 354 -9.56 -16.00 -1.96
N LEU A 355 -10.83 -16.01 -1.59
CA LEU A 355 -11.40 -15.21 -0.50
C LEU A 355 -11.96 -16.11 0.62
N SER A 356 -11.73 -15.69 1.85
CA SER A 356 -11.98 -16.42 3.08
C SER A 356 -12.95 -15.68 4.01
N THR A 357 -12.46 -14.91 4.98
CA THR A 357 -13.25 -14.11 5.93
C THR A 357 -13.03 -12.62 5.69
N GLY A 358 -13.51 -11.74 6.58
CA GLY A 358 -13.36 -10.30 6.40
C GLY A 358 -14.29 -9.69 5.34
N ASN A 359 -14.28 -8.37 5.20
CA ASN A 359 -14.96 -7.68 4.11
C ASN A 359 -13.94 -7.38 3.01
N ASP A 360 -14.03 -8.04 1.86
CA ASP A 360 -13.01 -7.94 0.82
C ASP A 360 -13.53 -7.23 -0.42
N VAL A 361 -12.64 -6.45 -1.03
CA VAL A 361 -12.87 -5.76 -2.30
C VAL A 361 -11.92 -6.32 -3.35
N VAL A 362 -12.49 -6.78 -4.46
CA VAL A 362 -11.74 -7.31 -5.61
C VAL A 362 -11.96 -6.44 -6.84
N ALA A 363 -10.85 -6.02 -7.44
CA ALA A 363 -10.79 -5.51 -8.80
C ALA A 363 -10.16 -6.58 -9.69
N GLY A 364 -10.97 -7.31 -10.46
CA GLY A 364 -10.48 -8.32 -11.41
C GLY A 364 -9.64 -7.70 -12.52
N GLY A 365 -10.08 -6.54 -13.01
CA GLY A 365 -9.36 -5.81 -14.04
C GLY A 365 -9.68 -6.31 -15.44
N ALA A 366 -8.66 -6.47 -16.28
CA ALA A 366 -8.80 -6.83 -17.68
C ALA A 366 -8.47 -8.31 -17.93
N GLY A 367 -9.50 -9.13 -18.17
CA GLY A 367 -9.30 -10.51 -18.60
C GLY A 367 -10.53 -11.34 -18.36
N SER A 368 -10.33 -12.61 -17.99
CA SER A 368 -11.39 -13.49 -17.52
C SER A 368 -11.09 -13.96 -16.10
N ASP A 369 -11.66 -13.28 -15.14
CA ASP A 369 -11.27 -13.37 -13.74
C ASP A 369 -12.20 -14.30 -12.94
N THR A 370 -11.60 -15.02 -11.99
CA THR A 370 -12.30 -16.00 -11.18
C THR A 370 -12.09 -15.77 -9.69
N VAL A 371 -13.18 -15.69 -8.92
CA VAL A 371 -13.13 -15.61 -7.46
C VAL A 371 -13.57 -16.94 -6.84
N GLU A 372 -12.74 -17.50 -5.97
CA GLU A 372 -12.97 -18.71 -5.19
C GLU A 372 -13.35 -18.31 -3.75
N LEU A 373 -14.58 -18.62 -3.35
CA LEU A 373 -15.17 -18.22 -2.07
C LEU A 373 -15.25 -19.40 -1.12
N SER A 374 -14.89 -19.15 0.14
CA SER A 374 -15.23 -20.04 1.25
C SER A 374 -16.75 -20.11 1.47
N GLY A 375 -17.25 -21.26 1.94
CA GLY A 375 -18.70 -21.47 2.13
C GLY A 375 -19.44 -21.90 0.85
N LYS A 376 -20.76 -22.10 0.95
CA LYS A 376 -21.63 -22.55 -0.15
C LYS A 376 -22.38 -21.38 -0.76
N ALA A 377 -22.83 -21.51 -2.01
CA ALA A 377 -23.67 -20.49 -2.65
C ALA A 377 -24.98 -20.16 -1.91
N SER A 378 -25.47 -21.06 -1.02
CA SER A 378 -26.62 -20.82 -0.14
C SER A 378 -26.32 -19.92 1.05
N ASP A 379 -25.04 -19.80 1.40
CA ASP A 379 -24.58 -19.05 2.56
C ASP A 379 -24.51 -17.56 2.24
N TYR A 380 -24.52 -17.21 0.94
CA TYR A 380 -24.49 -15.83 0.46
C TYR A 380 -25.84 -15.39 -0.10
N GLU A 381 -26.18 -14.14 0.05
CA GLU A 381 -27.10 -13.41 -0.81
C GLU A 381 -26.29 -12.69 -1.91
N ALA A 382 -26.75 -12.73 -3.15
CA ALA A 382 -26.07 -12.10 -4.28
C ALA A 382 -26.84 -10.87 -4.75
N ILE A 383 -26.15 -9.76 -4.96
CA ILE A 383 -26.67 -8.48 -5.42
C ILE A 383 -25.77 -8.02 -6.56
N HIS A 384 -26.35 -7.57 -7.66
CA HIS A 384 -25.58 -7.08 -8.80
C HIS A 384 -25.93 -5.62 -9.02
N LEU A 385 -24.94 -4.76 -8.83
CA LEU A 385 -25.08 -3.32 -8.88
C LEU A 385 -25.13 -2.82 -10.34
N THR A 386 -25.56 -1.58 -10.53
CA THR A 386 -25.70 -1.00 -11.88
C THR A 386 -24.38 -0.73 -12.59
N ASP A 387 -23.28 -0.59 -11.84
CA ASP A 387 -21.92 -0.44 -12.36
C ASP A 387 -21.28 -1.78 -12.80
N GLY A 388 -21.95 -2.91 -12.51
CA GLY A 388 -21.45 -4.26 -12.81
C GLY A 388 -20.80 -4.96 -11.62
N THR A 389 -20.68 -4.30 -10.47
CA THR A 389 -20.13 -4.90 -9.25
C THR A 389 -21.07 -5.98 -8.71
N LEU A 390 -20.53 -7.16 -8.42
CA LEU A 390 -21.22 -8.24 -7.75
C LEU A 390 -20.92 -8.17 -6.25
N VAL A 391 -21.95 -7.92 -5.45
CA VAL A 391 -21.88 -7.95 -3.99
C VAL A 391 -22.41 -9.29 -3.49
N LEU A 392 -21.63 -9.95 -2.65
CA LEU A 392 -22.00 -11.19 -1.97
C LEU A 392 -22.05 -10.96 -0.47
N ARG A 393 -23.27 -10.88 0.08
CA ARG A 393 -23.51 -10.74 1.52
C ARG A 393 -23.56 -12.11 2.18
N ASP A 394 -22.65 -12.39 3.08
CA ASP A 394 -22.70 -13.58 3.91
C ASP A 394 -23.87 -13.54 4.91
N LEU A 395 -24.72 -14.56 4.86
CA LEU A 395 -25.89 -14.74 5.72
C LEU A 395 -25.56 -15.52 7.01
N THR A 396 -24.34 -16.05 7.12
CA THR A 396 -23.89 -16.86 8.25
C THR A 396 -23.14 -16.05 9.31
N GLY A 397 -22.60 -14.90 8.93
CA GLY A 397 -21.73 -14.05 9.75
C GLY A 397 -20.30 -14.57 9.92
N GLN A 398 -19.87 -15.55 9.11
CA GLN A 398 -18.55 -16.15 9.15
C GLN A 398 -17.57 -15.56 8.11
N TYR A 399 -18.06 -15.18 6.94
CA TYR A 399 -17.24 -14.89 5.76
C TYR A 399 -17.19 -13.40 5.40
N GLY A 400 -18.13 -12.59 5.91
CA GLY A 400 -18.20 -11.15 5.63
C GLY A 400 -18.75 -10.81 4.25
N LEU A 401 -18.72 -9.52 3.91
CA LEU A 401 -19.21 -8.96 2.64
C LEU A 401 -18.11 -9.04 1.57
N LYS A 402 -18.45 -9.43 0.34
CA LYS A 402 -17.49 -9.40 -0.78
C LYS A 402 -17.99 -8.48 -1.88
N GLU A 403 -17.14 -7.57 -2.33
CA GLU A 403 -17.42 -6.64 -3.43
C GLU A 403 -16.51 -6.98 -4.62
N LEU A 404 -17.11 -7.47 -5.70
CA LEU A 404 -16.36 -8.06 -6.82
C LEU A 404 -16.64 -7.27 -8.10
N SER A 405 -15.66 -6.48 -8.53
CA SER A 405 -15.72 -5.70 -9.77
C SER A 405 -14.86 -6.33 -10.85
N GLY A 406 -15.33 -6.36 -12.11
CA GLY A 406 -14.60 -6.98 -13.21
C GLY A 406 -14.37 -8.49 -13.05
N VAL A 407 -15.32 -9.23 -12.45
CA VAL A 407 -15.21 -10.68 -12.22
C VAL A 407 -16.23 -11.44 -13.06
N GLU A 408 -15.77 -12.36 -13.91
CA GLU A 408 -16.62 -13.14 -14.80
C GLU A 408 -17.13 -14.44 -14.16
N THR A 409 -16.39 -15.01 -13.22
CA THR A 409 -16.69 -16.33 -12.64
C THR A 409 -16.55 -16.32 -11.12
N VAL A 410 -17.54 -16.88 -10.42
CA VAL A 410 -17.45 -17.14 -8.98
C VAL A 410 -17.62 -18.62 -8.70
N THR A 411 -16.80 -19.13 -7.78
CA THR A 411 -16.81 -20.52 -7.34
C THR A 411 -17.01 -20.56 -5.83
N PHE A 412 -18.01 -21.30 -5.36
CA PHE A 412 -18.28 -21.47 -3.94
C PHE A 412 -17.82 -22.87 -3.48
N GLY A 413 -17.10 -22.91 -2.36
CA GLY A 413 -16.71 -24.12 -1.64
C GLY A 413 -15.22 -24.40 -1.72
N HIS A 414 -14.64 -24.91 -0.62
CA HIS A 414 -13.22 -25.30 -0.59
C HIS A 414 -13.04 -26.74 -1.11
N ALA A 415 -12.07 -26.95 -2.00
CA ALA A 415 -11.59 -28.28 -2.35
C ALA A 415 -11.17 -29.07 -1.08
N PRO A 416 -11.35 -30.40 -1.02
CA PRO A 416 -11.47 -31.31 -2.14
C PRO A 416 -12.80 -32.09 -2.14
N ASP A 417 -13.95 -31.45 -1.94
CA ASP A 417 -15.23 -32.15 -2.08
C ASP A 417 -15.68 -32.12 -3.55
N LEU A 418 -15.39 -33.20 -4.30
CA LEU A 418 -15.70 -33.37 -5.73
C LEU A 418 -17.20 -33.21 -6.08
N LEU A 419 -18.07 -33.06 -5.08
CA LEU A 419 -19.52 -32.86 -5.19
C LEU A 419 -20.01 -31.58 -4.49
N GLY A 420 -19.12 -30.77 -3.90
CA GLY A 420 -19.44 -29.64 -3.03
C GLY A 420 -19.08 -28.25 -3.58
N THR A 421 -18.28 -28.17 -4.64
CA THR A 421 -17.95 -26.92 -5.31
C THR A 421 -19.01 -26.56 -6.34
N SER A 422 -19.51 -25.32 -6.32
CA SER A 422 -20.46 -24.81 -7.32
C SER A 422 -19.91 -23.56 -8.01
N THR A 423 -19.76 -23.62 -9.32
CA THR A 423 -19.24 -22.53 -10.14
C THR A 423 -20.36 -21.87 -10.93
N TYR A 424 -20.34 -20.55 -10.98
CA TYR A 424 -21.30 -19.73 -11.68
C TYR A 424 -20.61 -18.68 -12.55
N GLN A 425 -21.18 -18.42 -13.72
CA GLN A 425 -20.85 -17.23 -14.49
C GLN A 425 -21.66 -16.05 -13.98
N VAL A 426 -20.98 -14.92 -13.77
CA VAL A 426 -21.61 -13.66 -13.45
C VAL A 426 -22.28 -13.12 -14.70
N ARG A 427 -23.61 -12.98 -14.66
CA ARG A 427 -24.42 -12.40 -15.74
C ARG A 427 -25.21 -11.23 -15.18
N GLU A 428 -25.63 -10.32 -16.05
CA GLU A 428 -26.43 -9.14 -15.69
C GLU A 428 -27.68 -9.44 -14.84
N SER A 429 -28.34 -10.59 -15.06
CA SER A 429 -29.61 -10.91 -14.39
C SER A 429 -29.52 -11.93 -13.25
N LYS A 430 -28.43 -12.71 -13.18
CA LYS A 430 -28.26 -13.83 -12.24
C LYS A 430 -26.84 -14.38 -12.29
N LEU A 431 -26.48 -15.20 -11.30
CA LEU A 431 -25.37 -16.13 -11.40
C LEU A 431 -25.85 -17.40 -12.11
N ASP A 432 -25.34 -17.64 -13.33
CA ASP A 432 -25.72 -18.76 -14.19
C ASP A 432 -24.86 -19.97 -13.84
N SER A 433 -25.49 -21.08 -13.43
CA SER A 433 -24.74 -22.23 -12.94
C SER A 433 -24.07 -22.97 -14.10
N LEU A 434 -22.76 -23.23 -13.97
CA LEU A 434 -22.02 -24.01 -14.97
C LEU A 434 -22.19 -25.53 -14.81
N TRP A 435 -22.89 -25.96 -13.77
CA TRP A 435 -23.10 -27.38 -13.49
C TRP A 435 -24.57 -27.75 -13.58
N PHE A 436 -24.87 -28.78 -14.38
CA PHE A 436 -26.24 -29.16 -14.71
C PHE A 436 -27.10 -29.67 -13.52
N LEU A 437 -26.49 -29.91 -12.35
CA LEU A 437 -27.18 -30.34 -11.12
C LEU A 437 -27.43 -29.20 -10.13
N THR A 438 -26.83 -28.03 -10.33
CA THR A 438 -27.03 -26.84 -9.49
C THR A 438 -27.87 -25.83 -10.25
N GLY A 439 -28.87 -25.26 -9.58
CA GLY A 439 -29.71 -24.22 -10.17
C GLY A 439 -29.00 -22.86 -10.13
N ASP A 440 -29.41 -21.97 -11.02
CA ASP A 440 -28.93 -20.59 -11.01
C ASP A 440 -29.29 -19.87 -9.72
N LYS A 441 -28.48 -18.87 -9.36
CA LYS A 441 -28.72 -18.01 -8.21
C LYS A 441 -29.17 -16.64 -8.68
N GLY A 442 -30.40 -16.28 -8.38
CA GLY A 442 -30.95 -14.95 -8.69
C GLY A 442 -30.38 -13.87 -7.78
N TYR A 443 -30.38 -12.64 -8.26
CA TYR A 443 -30.01 -11.49 -7.47
C TYR A 443 -31.16 -11.00 -6.60
N ALA A 444 -30.84 -10.55 -5.40
CA ALA A 444 -31.78 -9.89 -4.51
C ALA A 444 -32.09 -8.47 -5.03
N SER A 445 -33.29 -7.97 -4.74
CA SER A 445 -33.67 -6.61 -5.06
C SER A 445 -33.07 -5.62 -4.07
N HIS A 446 -32.60 -4.49 -4.58
CA HIS A 446 -31.95 -3.44 -3.82
C HIS A 446 -32.29 -2.06 -4.40
N ARG A 447 -31.80 -1.01 -3.73
CA ARG A 447 -31.83 0.38 -4.20
C ARG A 447 -30.42 0.94 -4.16
N GLU A 448 -30.08 1.70 -5.18
CA GLU A 448 -28.78 2.36 -5.33
C GLU A 448 -28.98 3.87 -5.41
N GLY A 449 -27.99 4.62 -4.92
CA GLY A 449 -27.75 6.00 -5.29
C GLY A 449 -27.01 6.10 -6.62
N GLY A 450 -26.05 7.00 -6.71
CA GLY A 450 -25.21 7.27 -7.85
C GLY A 450 -23.83 7.76 -7.40
N VAL A 451 -23.18 8.59 -8.22
CA VAL A 451 -21.80 9.04 -7.95
C VAL A 451 -21.71 10.34 -7.13
N GLY A 452 -22.81 10.83 -6.57
CA GLY A 452 -22.80 12.03 -5.74
C GLY A 452 -23.78 11.92 -4.59
N ASP A 453 -23.71 12.89 -3.66
CA ASP A 453 -24.45 12.87 -2.39
C ASP A 453 -25.95 12.55 -2.55
N ASP A 454 -26.35 11.38 -2.08
CA ASP A 454 -27.68 10.81 -2.17
C ASP A 454 -28.36 10.65 -0.80
N ALA A 455 -29.69 10.55 -0.83
CA ALA A 455 -30.50 10.29 0.35
C ALA A 455 -31.42 9.10 0.09
N LEU A 456 -31.12 7.96 0.70
CA LEU A 456 -31.88 6.73 0.57
C LEU A 456 -32.67 6.45 1.85
N THR A 457 -33.91 6.01 1.69
CA THR A 457 -34.76 5.59 2.81
C THR A 457 -35.44 4.28 2.46
N GLY A 458 -35.24 3.29 3.31
CA GLY A 458 -35.89 1.99 3.27
C GLY A 458 -37.34 2.08 3.73
N THR A 459 -37.89 0.94 4.12
CA THR A 459 -39.31 0.76 4.39
C THR A 459 -39.53 0.21 5.79
N GLY A 460 -40.59 -0.57 5.98
CA GLY A 460 -40.84 -1.30 7.22
C GLY A 460 -40.55 -2.80 7.08
N GLY A 461 -39.82 -3.20 6.03
CA GLY A 461 -39.40 -4.57 5.77
C GLY A 461 -37.89 -4.62 5.53
N VAL A 462 -37.39 -5.77 5.07
CA VAL A 462 -35.96 -5.94 4.78
C VAL A 462 -35.59 -5.19 3.50
N ASP A 463 -34.78 -4.16 3.65
CA ASP A 463 -34.26 -3.32 2.58
C ASP A 463 -32.75 -3.54 2.37
N ARG A 464 -32.28 -3.27 1.16
CA ARG A 464 -30.87 -3.31 0.75
C ARG A 464 -30.56 -2.01 0.05
N LEU A 465 -29.74 -1.18 0.66
CA LEU A 465 -29.46 0.19 0.24
C LEU A 465 -27.96 0.34 0.00
N PHE A 466 -27.61 0.89 -1.16
CA PHE A 466 -26.23 1.18 -1.55
C PHE A 466 -26.14 2.66 -1.93
N GLY A 467 -25.29 3.44 -1.25
CA GLY A 467 -25.06 4.85 -1.55
C GLY A 467 -24.29 5.03 -2.86
N MET A 468 -23.27 4.19 -3.06
CA MET A 468 -22.36 4.13 -4.20
C MET A 468 -21.21 5.13 -4.07
N GLY A 469 -21.33 6.36 -4.56
CA GLY A 469 -20.27 7.36 -4.42
C GLY A 469 -20.85 8.71 -4.05
N GLY A 470 -20.08 9.54 -3.33
CA GLY A 470 -20.58 10.77 -2.74
C GLY A 470 -20.75 10.64 -1.23
N ASN A 471 -21.15 11.72 -0.56
CA ASN A 471 -21.42 11.72 0.88
C ASN A 471 -22.91 11.48 1.10
N ASP A 472 -23.27 10.23 1.34
CA ASP A 472 -24.62 9.74 1.31
C ASP A 472 -25.28 9.70 2.69
N VAL A 473 -26.61 9.67 2.69
CA VAL A 473 -27.42 9.50 3.91
C VAL A 473 -28.40 8.35 3.69
N LEU A 474 -28.18 7.25 4.40
CA LEU A 474 -28.97 6.02 4.29
C LEU A 474 -29.76 5.78 5.59
N HIS A 475 -31.05 5.55 5.45
CA HIS A 475 -31.95 5.12 6.53
C HIS A 475 -32.57 3.77 6.21
N GLY A 476 -32.31 2.73 7.02
CA GLY A 476 -32.89 1.39 6.86
C GLY A 476 -34.39 1.38 7.11
N GLY A 477 -34.81 2.02 8.20
CA GLY A 477 -36.21 2.11 8.61
C GLY A 477 -36.55 1.05 9.65
N ALA A 478 -37.49 0.16 9.36
CA ALA A 478 -37.72 -0.99 10.22
C ALA A 478 -37.52 -2.25 9.43
N GLY A 479 -36.85 -3.25 9.98
CA GLY A 479 -36.45 -4.41 9.20
C GLY A 479 -35.13 -4.96 9.70
N ASN A 480 -34.57 -5.94 9.00
CA ASN A 480 -33.18 -6.34 9.21
C ASN A 480 -32.47 -5.97 7.93
N ASP A 481 -31.93 -4.77 7.89
CA ASP A 481 -31.55 -4.09 6.66
C ASP A 481 -30.06 -4.29 6.35
N LEU A 482 -29.72 -4.12 5.08
CA LEU A 482 -28.33 -4.00 4.62
C LEU A 482 -28.13 -2.58 4.10
N LEU A 483 -27.21 -1.83 4.70
CA LEU A 483 -26.80 -0.50 4.26
C LEU A 483 -25.32 -0.53 3.92
N HIS A 484 -24.98 -0.04 2.73
CA HIS A 484 -23.62 0.16 2.28
C HIS A 484 -23.46 1.62 1.83
N GLY A 485 -22.55 2.37 2.45
CA GLY A 485 -22.28 3.77 2.08
C GLY A 485 -21.64 3.82 0.70
N GLY A 486 -20.48 3.17 0.56
CA GLY A 486 -19.71 3.18 -0.68
C GLY A 486 -18.52 4.11 -0.53
N ALA A 487 -18.26 4.98 -1.50
CA ALA A 487 -17.14 5.90 -1.46
C ALA A 487 -17.59 7.34 -1.11
N GLY A 488 -17.12 7.87 0.00
CA GLY A 488 -17.38 9.22 0.50
C GLY A 488 -17.57 9.21 2.01
N ASN A 489 -17.94 10.34 2.61
CA ASN A 489 -18.19 10.40 4.06
C ASN A 489 -19.69 10.24 4.32
N ASP A 490 -20.10 9.02 4.60
CA ASP A 490 -21.49 8.60 4.61
C ASP A 490 -22.11 8.63 6.00
N LYS A 491 -23.44 8.63 6.04
CA LYS A 491 -24.23 8.54 7.28
C LYS A 491 -25.24 7.42 7.17
N LEU A 492 -24.99 6.36 7.92
CA LEU A 492 -25.79 5.15 7.90
C LEU A 492 -26.58 5.03 9.20
N PHE A 493 -27.90 4.94 9.07
CA PHE A 493 -28.84 4.74 10.17
C PHE A 493 -29.60 3.43 9.93
N GLY A 494 -29.31 2.38 10.70
CA GLY A 494 -30.06 1.11 10.65
C GLY A 494 -31.50 1.29 11.11
N ASP A 495 -31.69 2.20 12.07
CA ASP A 495 -32.96 2.52 12.71
C ASP A 495 -33.49 1.37 13.59
N ALA A 496 -34.35 0.48 13.10
CA ALA A 496 -34.96 -0.55 13.94
C ALA A 496 -34.92 -1.96 13.34
N GLY A 497 -34.30 -2.86 14.09
CA GLY A 497 -34.17 -4.29 13.86
C GLY A 497 -32.70 -4.68 13.84
N ASN A 498 -32.35 -5.85 13.32
CA ASN A 498 -30.96 -6.30 13.35
C ASN A 498 -30.32 -5.98 12.00
N ASP A 499 -29.55 -4.91 11.95
CA ASP A 499 -29.06 -4.32 10.70
C ASP A 499 -27.57 -4.64 10.46
N GLU A 500 -27.19 -4.66 9.18
CA GLU A 500 -25.79 -4.73 8.75
C GLU A 500 -25.43 -3.42 8.04
N LEU A 501 -24.49 -2.66 8.63
CA LEU A 501 -24.03 -1.38 8.09
C LEU A 501 -22.55 -1.48 7.72
N PHE A 502 -22.22 -1.12 6.49
CA PHE A 502 -20.88 -1.03 5.95
C PHE A 502 -20.65 0.41 5.48
N GLY A 503 -19.75 1.16 6.11
CA GLY A 503 -19.42 2.53 5.72
C GLY A 503 -18.81 2.55 4.32
N GLY A 504 -17.66 1.89 4.17
CA GLY A 504 -16.99 1.73 2.88
C GLY A 504 -15.68 2.50 2.87
N ILE A 505 -15.50 3.37 1.88
CA ILE A 505 -14.32 4.23 1.77
C ILE A 505 -14.70 5.66 2.18
N GLY A 506 -14.06 6.20 3.20
CA GLY A 506 -14.22 7.57 3.69
C GLY A 506 -14.47 7.61 5.19
N ASN A 507 -14.72 8.80 5.76
CA ASN A 507 -14.94 8.94 7.19
C ASN A 507 -16.45 8.87 7.48
N ASP A 508 -16.93 7.72 7.91
CA ASP A 508 -18.34 7.41 7.98
C ASP A 508 -18.92 7.60 9.39
N LEU A 509 -20.24 7.82 9.44
CA LEU A 509 -21.01 7.82 10.68
C LEU A 509 -22.01 6.66 10.65
N LEU A 510 -21.81 5.69 11.54
CA LEU A 510 -22.66 4.51 11.66
C LEU A 510 -23.48 4.56 12.95
N VAL A 511 -24.79 4.43 12.80
CA VAL A 511 -25.77 4.34 13.89
C VAL A 511 -26.64 3.11 13.65
N GLY A 512 -26.34 1.99 14.33
CA GLY A 512 -27.14 0.76 14.22
C GLY A 512 -28.59 1.00 14.63
N GLY A 513 -28.80 1.53 15.83
CA GLY A 513 -30.12 1.90 16.33
C GLY A 513 -30.66 0.88 17.33
N ALA A 514 -31.84 0.33 17.08
CA ALA A 514 -32.49 -0.61 18.00
C ALA A 514 -32.48 -2.02 17.45
N GLY A 515 -31.76 -2.93 18.11
CA GLY A 515 -31.64 -4.33 17.71
C GLY A 515 -30.22 -4.81 17.95
N ASN A 516 -29.84 -5.93 17.35
CA ASN A 516 -28.47 -6.41 17.41
C ASN A 516 -27.83 -6.18 16.05
N ASP A 517 -26.98 -5.17 15.96
CA ASP A 517 -26.46 -4.68 14.70
C ASP A 517 -25.02 -5.14 14.47
N ARG A 518 -24.64 -5.29 13.21
CA ARG A 518 -23.25 -5.56 12.80
C ARG A 518 -22.76 -4.38 11.97
N LEU A 519 -21.70 -3.74 12.44
CA LEU A 519 -21.20 -2.48 11.91
C LEU A 519 -19.75 -2.67 11.44
N SER A 520 -19.44 -2.21 10.24
CA SER A 520 -18.09 -2.12 9.69
C SER A 520 -17.88 -0.71 9.19
N GLY A 521 -16.85 -0.03 9.69
CA GLY A 521 -16.49 1.31 9.23
C GLY A 521 -15.92 1.27 7.82
N GLY A 522 -14.96 0.36 7.60
CA GLY A 522 -14.22 0.27 6.35
C GLY A 522 -12.91 1.03 6.42
N VAL A 523 -12.65 1.86 5.42
CA VAL A 523 -11.41 2.65 5.28
C VAL A 523 -11.71 4.10 5.64
N GLY A 524 -11.09 4.63 6.71
CA GLY A 524 -11.22 6.01 7.11
C GLY A 524 -11.34 6.16 8.63
N ASN A 525 -11.50 7.39 9.12
CA ASN A 525 -11.76 7.62 10.55
C ASN A 525 -13.26 7.54 10.81
N ASP A 526 -13.75 6.39 11.24
CA ASP A 526 -15.18 6.16 11.35
C ASP A 526 -15.73 6.48 12.74
N ILE A 527 -17.00 6.82 12.78
CA ILE A 527 -17.72 7.16 14.01
C ILE A 527 -18.85 6.17 14.21
N PHE A 528 -18.75 5.39 15.28
CA PHE A 528 -19.83 4.50 15.72
C PHE A 528 -20.58 5.16 16.89
N ASP A 529 -21.79 5.67 16.62
CA ASP A 529 -22.54 6.50 17.58
C ASP A 529 -23.64 5.73 18.35
N PHE A 530 -23.37 5.51 19.64
CA PHE A 530 -24.29 4.90 20.61
C PHE A 530 -24.84 5.91 21.63
N SER A 531 -24.62 7.22 21.44
CA SER A 531 -24.95 8.28 22.39
C SER A 531 -26.45 8.40 22.69
N LYS A 532 -27.30 8.07 21.72
CA LYS A 532 -28.76 8.08 21.89
C LYS A 532 -29.31 6.80 22.53
N GLY A 533 -28.42 5.87 22.88
CA GLY A 533 -28.73 4.57 23.44
C GLY A 533 -29.12 3.60 22.35
N ALA A 534 -28.18 2.76 21.91
CA ALA A 534 -28.51 1.55 21.18
C ALA A 534 -29.05 0.51 22.18
N GLY A 535 -30.21 -0.04 21.87
CA GLY A 535 -30.77 -1.14 22.64
C GLY A 535 -30.47 -2.44 21.94
N GLY A 536 -29.67 -3.32 22.57
CA GLY A 536 -29.34 -4.63 22.00
C GLY A 536 -27.85 -4.96 22.10
N ARG A 537 -27.36 -5.81 21.21
CA ARG A 537 -26.00 -6.38 21.29
C ARG A 537 -25.31 -6.21 19.96
N ASP A 538 -24.54 -5.14 19.85
CA ASP A 538 -23.96 -4.71 18.59
C ASP A 538 -22.52 -5.17 18.49
N VAL A 539 -22.07 -5.41 17.26
CA VAL A 539 -20.71 -5.89 16.96
C VAL A 539 -20.11 -4.95 15.94
N ILE A 540 -18.99 -4.30 16.31
CA ILE A 540 -18.13 -3.57 15.38
C ILE A 540 -17.03 -4.52 14.93
N THR A 541 -16.84 -4.67 13.63
CA THR A 541 -16.04 -5.77 13.08
C THR A 541 -14.61 -5.41 12.74
N ASP A 542 -14.30 -4.13 12.67
CA ASP A 542 -13.06 -3.57 12.15
C ASP A 542 -12.62 -2.30 12.91
N PHE A 543 -13.01 -2.16 14.18
CA PHE A 543 -12.69 -0.97 14.98
C PHE A 543 -11.17 -0.77 15.06
N ASN A 544 -10.68 0.35 14.53
CA ASN A 544 -9.24 0.66 14.36
C ASN A 544 -8.46 -0.45 13.62
N ALA A 545 -9.13 -1.25 12.79
CA ALA A 545 -8.49 -2.23 11.92
C ALA A 545 -8.21 -1.65 10.52
N GLY A 546 -8.90 -0.57 10.13
CA GLY A 546 -8.80 0.05 8.82
C GLY A 546 -7.39 0.54 8.46
N VAL A 547 -7.14 0.60 7.14
CA VAL A 547 -5.87 1.03 6.55
C VAL A 547 -5.67 2.56 6.62
N GLU A 548 -6.73 3.28 6.99
CA GLU A 548 -6.74 4.68 7.35
C GLU A 548 -7.51 4.82 8.67
N GLY A 549 -7.00 5.66 9.57
CA GLY A 549 -7.83 6.33 10.55
C GLY A 549 -7.93 5.72 11.95
N HIS A 550 -8.26 6.61 12.88
CA HIS A 550 -8.61 6.29 14.25
C HIS A 550 -10.13 6.42 14.41
N ASP A 551 -10.78 5.29 14.55
CA ASP A 551 -12.19 5.20 14.80
C ASP A 551 -12.56 5.78 16.16
N THR A 552 -13.76 6.32 16.23
CA THR A 552 -14.32 6.91 17.44
C THR A 552 -15.61 6.20 17.82
N LEU A 553 -15.62 5.65 19.04
CA LEU A 553 -16.82 5.16 19.70
C LEU A 553 -17.49 6.30 20.49
N VAL A 554 -18.68 6.73 20.06
CA VAL A 554 -19.44 7.77 20.77
C VAL A 554 -20.40 7.13 21.76
N LEU A 555 -20.22 7.43 23.04
CA LEU A 555 -21.04 6.92 24.14
C LEU A 555 -21.80 8.05 24.85
N SER A 556 -22.92 7.71 25.47
CA SER A 556 -23.70 8.67 26.23
C SER A 556 -22.99 9.13 27.50
N ALA A 557 -22.93 10.45 27.74
CA ALA A 557 -22.45 11.04 28.99
C ALA A 557 -23.36 10.73 30.22
N SER A 558 -24.53 10.12 29.98
CA SER A 558 -25.38 9.56 31.04
C SER A 558 -24.90 8.20 31.54
N LEU A 559 -24.20 7.42 30.71
CA LEU A 559 -23.61 6.12 31.04
C LEU A 559 -22.24 6.29 31.71
N PHE A 560 -21.38 7.13 31.12
CA PHE A 560 -20.00 7.33 31.59
C PHE A 560 -19.69 8.81 31.80
N LYS A 561 -18.78 9.11 32.73
CA LYS A 561 -18.37 10.50 33.04
C LYS A 561 -17.10 10.94 32.31
N THR A 562 -16.25 10.00 31.94
CA THR A 562 -15.00 10.21 31.19
C THR A 562 -14.76 9.01 30.28
N ALA A 563 -13.94 9.18 29.23
CA ALA A 563 -13.47 8.09 28.38
C ALA A 563 -12.80 6.98 29.21
N ASP A 564 -11.88 7.35 30.11
CA ASP A 564 -11.24 6.39 31.03
C ASP A 564 -12.24 5.55 31.85
N ALA A 565 -13.36 6.15 32.25
CA ALA A 565 -14.39 5.44 32.99
C ALA A 565 -15.09 4.41 32.09
N ALA A 566 -15.33 4.73 30.81
CA ALA A 566 -15.87 3.78 29.84
C ALA A 566 -14.88 2.64 29.56
N ILE A 567 -13.61 2.96 29.27
CA ILE A 567 -12.53 1.98 29.04
C ILE A 567 -12.41 1.02 30.23
N SER A 568 -12.51 1.51 31.46
CA SER A 568 -12.45 0.66 32.66
C SER A 568 -13.58 -0.37 32.77
N GLN A 569 -14.68 -0.20 32.01
CA GLN A 569 -15.80 -1.12 31.96
C GLN A 569 -15.73 -2.09 30.76
N PHE A 570 -14.76 -1.95 29.86
CA PHE A 570 -14.49 -2.98 28.87
C PHE A 570 -13.90 -4.23 29.54
N HIS A 571 -14.17 -5.39 28.95
CA HIS A 571 -13.61 -6.67 29.35
C HIS A 571 -13.17 -7.45 28.11
N GLN A 572 -11.97 -8.03 28.15
CA GLN A 572 -11.54 -8.95 27.10
C GLN A 572 -12.29 -10.28 27.23
N VAL A 573 -12.89 -10.77 26.15
CA VAL A 573 -13.55 -12.07 26.04
C VAL A 573 -13.03 -12.78 24.79
N GLY A 574 -12.07 -13.71 24.97
CA GLY A 574 -11.38 -14.28 23.83
C GLY A 574 -10.55 -13.21 23.11
N SER A 575 -10.70 -13.08 21.79
CA SER A 575 -10.09 -12.03 20.98
C SER A 575 -10.88 -10.72 20.98
N ASP A 576 -12.08 -10.68 21.60
CA ASP A 576 -12.97 -9.51 21.52
C ASP A 576 -12.88 -8.61 22.76
N ALA A 577 -13.01 -7.30 22.56
CA ALA A 577 -13.19 -6.34 23.65
C ALA A 577 -14.69 -6.00 23.80
N VAL A 578 -15.26 -6.23 24.98
CA VAL A 578 -16.71 -6.13 25.22
C VAL A 578 -17.03 -5.06 26.24
N LEU A 579 -17.91 -4.11 25.89
CA LEU A 579 -18.50 -3.14 26.81
C LEU A 579 -19.99 -3.44 26.98
N SER A 580 -20.46 -3.49 28.22
CA SER A 580 -21.87 -3.76 28.54
C SER A 580 -22.44 -2.72 29.49
N TRP A 581 -23.70 -2.32 29.27
CA TRP A 581 -24.45 -1.44 30.17
C TRP A 581 -25.89 -1.94 30.34
N ASN A 582 -26.66 -1.26 31.20
CA ASN A 582 -28.06 -1.61 31.40
C ASN A 582 -28.88 -1.26 30.15
N GLY A 583 -29.20 -2.27 29.34
CA GLY A 583 -30.01 -2.14 28.14
C GLY A 583 -29.26 -2.41 26.83
N GLY A 584 -27.94 -2.60 26.85
CA GLY A 584 -27.19 -2.96 25.65
C GLY A 584 -25.72 -3.32 25.87
N SER A 585 -25.04 -3.72 24.80
CA SER A 585 -23.60 -3.95 24.75
C SER A 585 -23.04 -3.66 23.36
N VAL A 586 -21.77 -3.26 23.30
CA VAL A 586 -20.98 -3.24 22.07
C VAL A 586 -19.80 -4.19 22.21
N VAL A 587 -19.55 -4.96 21.15
CA VAL A 587 -18.40 -5.85 21.00
C VAL A 587 -17.50 -5.28 19.91
N LEU A 588 -16.24 -5.04 20.24
CA LEU A 588 -15.19 -4.77 19.26
C LEU A 588 -14.57 -6.13 18.92
N ALA A 589 -14.91 -6.67 17.75
CA ALA A 589 -14.49 -8.00 17.35
C ALA A 589 -12.99 -8.04 17.07
N ASN A 590 -12.31 -9.09 17.52
CA ASN A 590 -10.86 -9.30 17.34
C ASN A 590 -9.97 -8.13 17.80
N TYR A 591 -10.47 -7.30 18.71
CA TYR A 591 -9.75 -6.15 19.22
C TYR A 591 -9.06 -6.44 20.56
N ASP A 592 -7.74 -6.21 20.63
CA ASP A 592 -6.99 -6.26 21.89
C ASP A 592 -7.29 -5.00 22.71
N LEU A 593 -7.98 -5.17 23.84
CA LEU A 593 -8.36 -4.09 24.74
C LEU A 593 -7.17 -3.23 25.22
N SER A 594 -5.95 -3.77 25.23
CA SER A 594 -4.77 -2.99 25.60
C SER A 594 -4.41 -1.87 24.62
N HIS A 595 -4.94 -1.93 23.40
CA HIS A 595 -4.77 -0.89 22.38
C HIS A 595 -5.81 0.23 22.51
N LEU A 596 -6.90 0.04 23.27
CA LEU A 596 -7.95 1.05 23.40
C LEU A 596 -7.46 2.28 24.18
N GLN A 597 -7.58 3.46 23.57
CA GLN A 597 -7.13 4.73 24.14
C GLN A 597 -8.30 5.66 24.45
N ALA A 598 -8.05 6.65 25.32
CA ALA A 598 -9.06 7.65 25.67
C ALA A 598 -9.47 8.55 24.50
N SER A 599 -8.61 8.68 23.47
CA SER A 599 -8.91 9.36 22.20
C SER A 599 -10.03 8.67 21.41
N ASP A 600 -10.14 7.35 21.56
CA ASP A 600 -11.03 6.51 20.76
C ASP A 600 -12.48 6.55 21.29
N ILE A 601 -12.71 7.24 22.42
CA ILE A 601 -14.02 7.36 23.04
C ILE A 601 -14.41 8.83 23.19
N LEU A 602 -15.51 9.19 22.53
CA LEU A 602 -16.17 10.47 22.69
C LEU A 602 -17.40 10.31 23.59
N LEU A 603 -17.60 11.23 24.55
CA LEU A 603 -18.81 11.29 25.35
C LEU A 603 -19.71 12.45 24.90
N ALA A 604 -20.96 12.14 24.53
CA ALA A 604 -21.94 13.10 24.03
C ALA A 604 -23.17 13.25 24.95
#